data_AF-A0A1V9VE30-F1
#
_entry.id   AF-A0A1V9VE30-F1
#
_cell.length_a   1.000
_cell.length_b   1.000
_cell.length_c   1.000
_cell.angle_alpha   90.00
_cell.angle_beta   90.00
_cell.angle_gamma   90.00
#
_symmetry.space_group_name_H-M   'P 1'
#
loop_
_entity.id
_entity.type
_entity.pdbx_description
1 polymer ?
#
loop_
_entity_poly.entity_id
_entity_poly.type
_entity_poly.pdbx_seq_one_letter_code
_entity_poly.pdbx_strand_id
1 'polypeptide(L)'
;MSDLVEGYLGKTEEGRKSRLPAKLDFIQSFTGGFLALFMWAHMMLVASILVSNDFMYQVTKLLEGSFIFEDGNPLLVSIAALVIFVIFIVHAALGMRKLPGNFKQYQVIKAHSKSMGHDDTKLWFTQAFTGFAMFFLGSVHLYVIMTHPDQIGPYESSARVWDEYMWPLYILLLLAVEFHGTIGLYRLCVKWGWFDGENPKA
;
A
#
# COMPACT_ATOMS: atom_id res chain seq x y z
N MET A 1 -3.45 29.09 18.97
CA MET A 1 -3.38 30.39 18.28
C MET A 1 -2.65 30.27 16.94
N SER A 2 -1.50 29.58 16.88
CA SER A 2 -0.77 29.21 15.65
C SER A 2 -1.64 28.80 14.46
N ASP A 3 -2.57 27.86 14.65
CA ASP A 3 -3.40 27.35 13.53
C ASP A 3 -4.37 28.40 12.95
N LEU A 4 -4.78 29.38 13.77
CA LEU A 4 -5.64 30.48 13.31
C LEU A 4 -4.83 31.46 12.44
N VAL A 5 -3.61 31.80 12.85
CA VAL A 5 -2.73 32.70 12.08
C VAL A 5 -2.42 32.10 10.71
N GLU A 6 -2.04 30.82 10.67
CA GLU A 6 -1.77 30.11 9.42
C GLU A 6 -3.03 29.98 8.54
N GLY A 7 -4.18 29.68 9.15
CA GLY A 7 -5.45 29.53 8.43
C GLY A 7 -5.93 30.82 7.75
N TYR A 8 -5.82 31.98 8.39
CA TYR A 8 -6.28 33.26 7.83
C TYR A 8 -5.24 33.94 6.93
N LEU A 9 -3.94 33.84 7.24
CA LEU A 9 -2.88 34.60 6.56
C LEU A 9 -2.02 33.74 5.61
N GLY A 10 -2.16 32.41 5.64
CA GLY A 10 -1.35 31.49 4.84
C GLY A 10 0.13 31.46 5.22
N LYS A 11 0.47 31.98 6.40
CA LYS A 11 1.84 32.06 6.95
C LYS A 11 1.84 31.67 8.42
N THR A 12 2.94 31.07 8.86
CA THR A 12 3.17 30.76 10.28
C THR A 12 3.32 32.04 11.11
N GLU A 13 3.29 31.91 12.44
CA GLU A 13 3.53 33.05 13.36
C GLU A 13 4.89 33.74 13.10
N GLU A 14 5.88 33.01 12.60
CA GLU A 14 7.19 33.55 12.18
C GLU A 14 7.18 34.27 10.81
N GLY A 15 6.02 34.42 10.17
CA GLY A 15 5.90 35.01 8.83
C GLY A 15 6.43 34.14 7.68
N ARG A 16 6.62 32.84 7.93
CA ARG A 16 7.16 31.87 6.95
C ARG A 16 6.06 30.99 6.36
N LYS A 17 6.39 30.25 5.29
CA LYS A 17 5.50 29.21 4.76
C LYS A 17 5.54 27.97 5.66
N SER A 18 4.38 27.33 5.82
CA SER A 18 4.26 26.05 6.53
C SER A 18 5.13 24.96 5.92
N ARG A 19 5.74 24.14 6.78
CA ARG A 19 6.48 22.94 6.36
C ARG A 19 5.59 21.71 6.23
N LEU A 20 4.31 21.83 6.57
CA LEU A 20 3.35 20.72 6.51
C LEU A 20 3.27 20.06 5.12
N PRO A 21 3.20 20.81 3.99
CA PRO A 21 3.16 20.17 2.67
C PRO A 21 4.37 19.27 2.38
N ALA A 22 5.57 19.69 2.81
CA ALA A 22 6.79 18.89 2.65
C ALA A 22 6.75 17.62 3.52
N LYS A 23 6.31 17.75 4.79
CA LYS A 23 6.14 16.60 5.69
C LYS A 23 5.15 15.57 5.11
N LEU A 24 4.02 16.06 4.58
CA LEU A 24 2.99 15.18 4.02
C LEU A 24 3.42 14.52 2.70
N ASP A 25 4.28 15.15 1.90
CA ASP A 25 4.85 14.52 0.69
C ASP A 25 5.86 13.42 1.05
N PHE A 26 6.68 13.66 2.09
CA PHE A 26 7.58 12.65 2.64
C PHE A 26 6.82 11.44 3.21
N ILE A 27 5.81 11.65 4.07
CA ILE A 27 5.03 10.57 4.67
C ILE A 27 4.32 9.74 3.58
N GLN A 28 3.78 10.39 2.55
CA GLN A 28 3.13 9.69 1.43
C GLN A 28 4.12 8.74 0.72
N SER A 29 5.34 9.22 0.48
CA SER A 29 6.41 8.43 -0.13
C SER A 29 6.92 7.31 0.77
N PHE A 30 7.13 7.60 2.04
CA PHE A 30 7.62 6.62 3.01
C PHE A 30 6.63 5.48 3.21
N THR A 31 5.36 5.80 3.46
CA THR A 31 4.31 4.78 3.64
C THR A 31 4.11 3.96 2.36
N GLY A 32 4.18 4.58 1.18
CA GLY A 32 4.10 3.86 -0.09
C GLY A 32 5.27 2.91 -0.33
N GLY A 33 6.50 3.36 -0.08
CA GLY A 33 7.69 2.52 -0.18
C GLY A 33 7.67 1.37 0.82
N PHE A 34 7.29 1.63 2.08
CA PHE A 34 7.13 0.59 3.10
C PHE A 34 6.10 -0.47 2.69
N LEU A 35 4.90 -0.06 2.25
CA LEU A 35 3.85 -0.98 1.83
C LEU A 35 4.29 -1.82 0.63
N ALA A 36 4.99 -1.25 -0.35
CA ALA A 36 5.45 -2.01 -1.51
C ALA A 36 6.53 -3.06 -1.14
N LEU A 37 7.46 -2.71 -0.26
CA LEU A 37 8.45 -3.68 0.26
C LEU A 37 7.80 -4.75 1.13
N PHE A 38 6.81 -4.36 1.95
CA PHE A 38 5.97 -5.31 2.69
C PHE A 38 5.27 -6.27 1.72
N MET A 39 4.74 -5.79 0.60
CA MET A 39 4.08 -6.65 -0.39
C MET A 39 5.04 -7.66 -1.02
N TRP A 40 6.28 -7.29 -1.34
CA TRP A 40 7.27 -8.27 -1.80
C TRP A 40 7.57 -9.35 -0.75
N ALA A 41 7.77 -8.95 0.51
CA ALA A 41 7.94 -9.92 1.59
C ALA A 41 6.70 -10.81 1.75
N HIS A 42 5.51 -10.20 1.74
CA HIS A 42 4.22 -10.90 1.83
C HIS A 42 4.05 -11.93 0.71
N MET A 43 4.33 -11.58 -0.55
CA MET A 43 4.21 -12.51 -1.68
C MET A 43 5.14 -13.71 -1.53
N MET A 44 6.37 -13.50 -1.03
CA MET A 44 7.29 -14.61 -0.73
C MET A 44 6.77 -15.51 0.38
N LEU A 45 6.25 -14.93 1.47
CA LEU A 45 5.74 -15.67 2.62
C LEU A 45 4.49 -16.48 2.26
N VAL A 46 3.54 -15.90 1.51
CA VAL A 46 2.31 -16.59 1.11
C VAL A 46 2.57 -17.63 0.01
N ALA A 47 3.57 -17.41 -0.85
CA ALA A 47 3.97 -18.40 -1.86
C ALA A 47 4.68 -19.64 -1.28
N SER A 48 5.00 -19.67 0.02
CA SER A 48 5.59 -20.83 0.71
C SER A 48 4.79 -22.12 0.53
N ILE A 49 3.46 -22.01 0.33
CA ILE A 49 2.58 -23.15 0.03
C ILE A 49 2.99 -23.93 -1.23
N LEU A 50 3.64 -23.26 -2.19
CA LEU A 50 4.12 -23.91 -3.42
C LEU A 50 5.29 -24.88 -3.15
N VAL A 51 5.97 -24.75 -2.01
CA VAL A 51 7.03 -25.67 -1.59
C VAL A 51 6.41 -26.91 -0.95
N SER A 52 5.61 -26.73 0.10
CA SER A 52 4.80 -27.77 0.73
C SER A 52 3.83 -27.18 1.76
N ASN A 53 2.82 -27.96 2.16
CA ASN A 53 1.91 -27.59 3.26
C ASN A 53 2.67 -27.39 4.58
N ASP A 54 3.62 -28.28 4.88
CA ASP A 54 4.42 -28.23 6.11
C ASP A 54 5.30 -26.97 6.14
N PHE A 55 5.85 -26.56 4.99
CA PHE A 55 6.67 -25.36 4.92
C PHE A 55 5.84 -24.09 5.15
N MET A 56 4.65 -23.98 4.55
CA MET A 56 3.74 -22.87 4.85
C MET A 56 3.35 -22.85 6.33
N TYR A 57 3.03 -24.00 6.91
CA TYR A 57 2.68 -24.10 8.32
C TYR A 57 3.83 -23.63 9.23
N GLN A 58 5.08 -24.03 8.93
CA GLN A 58 6.25 -23.54 9.65
C GLN A 58 6.41 -22.02 9.54
N VAL A 59 6.18 -21.45 8.35
CA VAL A 59 6.21 -19.99 8.15
C VAL A 59 5.12 -19.30 8.96
N THR A 60 3.88 -19.82 8.99
CA THR A 60 2.82 -19.30 9.86
C THR A 60 3.28 -19.31 11.31
N LYS A 61 3.73 -20.46 11.83
CA LYS A 61 4.13 -20.58 13.24
C LYS A 61 5.30 -19.69 13.61
N LEU A 62 6.23 -19.46 12.68
CA LEU A 62 7.30 -18.48 12.85
C LEU A 62 6.76 -17.06 13.03
N LEU A 63 5.77 -16.65 12.22
CA LEU A 63 5.12 -15.34 12.33
C LEU A 63 4.29 -15.20 13.62
N GLU A 64 3.76 -16.30 14.13
CA GLU A 64 3.12 -16.40 15.44
C GLU A 64 4.14 -16.43 16.60
N GLY A 65 5.45 -16.36 16.33
CA GLY A 65 6.47 -16.31 17.36
C GLY A 65 6.75 -17.65 18.04
N SER A 66 6.67 -18.76 17.29
CA SER A 66 6.94 -20.12 17.81
C SER A 66 8.33 -20.31 18.44
N PHE A 67 9.27 -19.41 18.18
CA PHE A 67 10.59 -19.37 18.82
C PHE A 67 10.56 -18.78 20.25
N ILE A 68 9.43 -18.20 20.67
CA ILE A 68 9.19 -17.63 22.01
C ILE A 68 8.05 -18.38 22.71
N PHE A 69 6.99 -18.73 21.98
CA PHE A 69 5.78 -19.39 22.49
C PHE A 69 5.69 -20.81 21.94
N GLU A 70 5.50 -21.84 22.78
CA GLU A 70 5.53 -23.26 22.35
C GLU A 70 4.61 -23.57 21.15
N ASP A 71 3.39 -23.03 21.12
CA ASP A 71 2.42 -23.27 20.04
C ASP A 71 2.26 -22.08 19.06
N GLY A 72 3.05 -21.02 19.26
CA GLY A 72 2.82 -19.71 18.64
C GLY A 72 1.63 -18.96 19.26
N ASN A 73 1.58 -17.64 19.03
CA ASN A 73 0.48 -16.78 19.43
C ASN A 73 -0.08 -16.01 18.21
N PRO A 74 -1.25 -16.41 17.67
CA PRO A 74 -1.91 -15.74 16.55
C PRO A 74 -2.16 -14.24 16.76
N LEU A 75 -2.24 -13.77 18.02
CA LEU A 75 -2.41 -12.35 18.34
C LEU A 75 -1.27 -11.48 17.77
N LEU A 76 -0.06 -12.02 17.61
CA LEU A 76 1.05 -11.31 16.96
C LEU A 76 0.72 -10.94 15.52
N VAL A 77 0.05 -11.84 14.79
CA VAL A 77 -0.40 -11.59 13.42
C VAL A 77 -1.51 -10.54 13.39
N SER A 78 -2.45 -10.57 14.34
CA SER A 78 -3.46 -9.50 14.47
C SER A 78 -2.83 -8.13 14.71
N ILE A 79 -1.84 -8.03 15.60
CA ILE A 79 -1.14 -6.77 15.89
C ILE A 79 -0.39 -6.29 14.65
N ALA A 80 0.32 -7.18 13.96
CA ALA A 80 1.01 -6.86 12.71
C ALA A 80 0.02 -6.36 11.64
N ALA A 81 -1.08 -7.07 11.43
CA ALA A 81 -2.13 -6.69 10.48
C ALA A 81 -2.75 -5.33 10.83
N LEU A 82 -2.99 -5.02 12.10
CA LEU A 82 -3.47 -3.71 12.55
C LEU A 82 -2.48 -2.59 12.22
N VAL A 83 -1.18 -2.80 12.47
CA VAL A 83 -0.13 -1.82 12.13
C VAL A 83 -0.08 -1.57 10.63
N ILE A 84 -0.07 -2.64 9.82
CA ILE A 84 -0.12 -2.52 8.36
C ILE A 84 -1.40 -1.80 7.91
N PHE A 85 -2.54 -2.07 8.55
CA PHE A 85 -3.81 -1.44 8.20
C PHE A 85 -3.82 0.06 8.50
N VAL A 86 -3.23 0.49 9.62
CA VAL A 86 -3.05 1.93 9.91
C VAL A 86 -2.15 2.58 8.85
N ILE A 87 -1.03 1.95 8.48
CA ILE A 87 -0.13 2.47 7.44
C ILE A 87 -0.84 2.53 6.09
N PHE A 88 -1.63 1.51 5.75
CA PHE A 88 -2.46 1.47 4.55
C PHE A 88 -3.45 2.64 4.50
N ILE A 89 -4.17 2.91 5.60
CA ILE A 89 -5.10 4.04 5.70
C ILE A 89 -4.37 5.37 5.56
N VAL A 90 -3.24 5.56 6.24
CA VAL A 90 -2.44 6.79 6.13
C VAL A 90 -1.95 7.00 4.70
N HIS A 91 -1.43 5.94 4.07
CA HIS A 91 -0.98 5.98 2.67
C HIS A 91 -2.13 6.38 1.74
N ALA A 92 -3.27 5.71 1.89
CA ALA A 92 -4.46 5.93 1.07
C ALA A 92 -5.00 7.36 1.24
N ALA A 93 -5.08 7.88 2.48
CA ALA A 93 -5.50 9.24 2.77
C ALA A 93 -4.60 10.29 2.09
N LEU A 94 -3.28 10.09 2.14
CA LEU A 94 -2.34 11.01 1.50
C LEU A 94 -2.36 10.88 -0.02
N GLY A 95 -2.48 9.65 -0.55
CA GLY A 95 -2.57 9.35 -1.97
C GLY A 95 -3.83 9.93 -2.64
N MET A 96 -4.98 9.91 -1.94
CA MET A 96 -6.24 10.49 -2.44
C MET A 96 -6.12 11.96 -2.84
N ARG A 97 -5.24 12.73 -2.17
CA ARG A 97 -5.00 14.15 -2.49
C ARG A 97 -4.47 14.37 -3.91
N LYS A 98 -3.95 13.32 -4.56
CA LYS A 98 -3.42 13.36 -5.92
C LYS A 98 -4.46 12.98 -6.98
N LEU A 99 -5.63 12.47 -6.58
CA LEU A 99 -6.70 12.11 -7.52
C LEU A 99 -7.43 13.35 -8.05
N PRO A 100 -8.03 13.29 -9.25
CA PRO A 100 -8.88 14.36 -9.76
C PRO A 100 -10.07 14.60 -8.82
N GLY A 101 -10.17 15.80 -8.25
CA GLY A 101 -11.19 16.15 -7.25
C GLY A 101 -12.51 16.64 -7.83
N ASN A 102 -12.62 16.79 -9.15
CA ASN A 102 -13.86 17.15 -9.83
C ASN A 102 -13.91 16.64 -11.28
N PHE A 103 -15.11 16.72 -11.87
CA PHE A 103 -15.38 16.25 -13.22
C PHE A 103 -14.49 16.91 -14.28
N LYS A 104 -14.29 18.24 -14.19
CA LYS A 104 -13.45 18.98 -15.14
C LYS A 104 -12.00 18.50 -15.09
N GLN A 105 -11.44 18.31 -13.90
CA GLN A 105 -10.09 17.77 -13.73
C GLN A 105 -9.96 16.37 -14.32
N TYR A 106 -10.94 15.49 -14.06
CA TYR A 106 -10.95 14.13 -14.62
C TYR A 106 -11.00 14.15 -16.16
N GLN A 107 -11.88 14.97 -16.74
CA GLN A 107 -11.98 15.09 -18.21
C GLN A 107 -10.67 15.57 -18.83
N VAL A 108 -10.07 16.64 -18.28
CA VAL A 108 -8.83 17.22 -18.79
C VAL A 108 -7.68 16.23 -18.71
N ILE A 109 -7.46 15.62 -17.55
CA ILE A 109 -6.32 14.71 -17.37
C ILE A 109 -6.47 13.44 -18.22
N LYS A 110 -7.70 12.92 -18.36
CA LYS A 110 -8.00 11.76 -19.22
C LYS A 110 -7.73 12.06 -20.70
N ALA A 111 -8.21 13.20 -21.19
CA ALA A 111 -7.99 13.62 -22.58
C ALA A 111 -6.50 13.86 -22.85
N HIS A 112 -5.80 14.50 -21.91
CA HIS A 112 -4.37 14.77 -22.00
C HIS A 112 -3.54 13.49 -22.06
N SER A 113 -3.81 12.53 -21.17
CA SER A 113 -3.14 11.22 -21.15
C SER A 113 -3.29 10.45 -22.47
N LYS A 114 -4.51 10.46 -23.05
CA LYS A 114 -4.77 9.82 -24.34
C LYS A 114 -4.05 10.53 -25.50
N SER A 115 -4.00 11.86 -25.48
CA SER A 115 -3.38 12.68 -26.53
C SER A 115 -1.86 12.59 -26.52
N MET A 116 -1.23 12.57 -25.34
CA MET A 116 0.23 12.62 -25.20
C MET A 116 0.94 11.36 -25.70
N GLY A 117 0.27 10.20 -25.66
CA GLY A 117 0.89 8.93 -26.02
C GLY A 117 2.00 8.46 -25.06
N HIS A 118 2.21 9.14 -23.94
CA HIS A 118 3.33 8.95 -23.00
C HIS A 118 3.05 7.88 -21.93
N ASP A 119 3.98 6.95 -21.74
CA ASP A 119 3.75 5.75 -20.94
C ASP A 119 3.73 6.01 -19.44
N ASP A 120 4.62 6.83 -18.89
CA ASP A 120 4.62 7.14 -17.45
C ASP A 120 3.34 7.85 -17.01
N THR A 121 2.76 8.65 -17.89
CA THR A 121 1.44 9.27 -17.67
C THR A 121 0.35 8.20 -17.63
N LYS A 122 0.34 7.23 -18.54
CA LYS A 122 -0.61 6.10 -18.51
C LYS A 122 -0.42 5.24 -17.27
N LEU A 123 0.82 4.95 -16.88
CA LEU A 123 1.14 4.20 -15.67
C LEU A 123 0.62 4.91 -14.41
N TRP A 124 0.60 6.24 -14.38
CA TRP A 124 0.00 6.99 -13.27
C TRP A 124 -1.51 6.76 -13.19
N PHE A 125 -2.22 6.68 -14.32
CA PHE A 125 -3.64 6.31 -14.32
C PHE A 125 -3.87 4.88 -13.78
N THR A 126 -3.01 3.93 -14.16
CA THR A 126 -3.06 2.57 -13.60
C THR A 126 -2.89 2.60 -12.09
N GLN A 127 -1.93 3.35 -11.56
CA GLN A 127 -1.72 3.49 -10.12
C GLN A 127 -2.90 4.18 -9.43
N ALA A 128 -3.50 5.21 -10.03
CA ALA A 128 -4.68 5.87 -9.50
C ALA A 128 -5.89 4.92 -9.43
N PHE A 129 -6.16 4.16 -10.50
CA PHE A 129 -7.26 3.21 -10.57
C PHE A 129 -7.09 2.05 -9.58
N THR A 130 -5.91 1.42 -9.57
CA THR A 130 -5.61 0.31 -8.65
C THR A 130 -5.61 0.76 -7.19
N GLY A 131 -5.09 1.96 -6.90
CA GLY A 131 -5.15 2.54 -5.55
C GLY A 131 -6.58 2.77 -5.09
N PHE A 132 -7.45 3.27 -5.98
CA PHE A 132 -8.88 3.41 -5.69
C PHE A 132 -9.56 2.05 -5.45
N ALA A 133 -9.28 1.04 -6.28
CA ALA A 133 -9.85 -0.30 -6.12
C ALA A 133 -9.44 -0.94 -4.77
N MET A 134 -8.19 -0.75 -4.34
CA MET A 134 -7.68 -1.31 -3.10
C MET A 134 -8.34 -0.76 -1.83
N PHE A 135 -9.00 0.41 -1.86
CA PHE A 135 -9.83 0.86 -0.72
C PHE A 135 -10.85 -0.19 -0.30
N PHE A 136 -11.40 -0.92 -1.26
CA PHE A 136 -12.40 -1.95 -1.02
C PHE A 136 -11.73 -3.31 -0.85
N LEU A 137 -10.88 -3.70 -1.80
CA LEU A 137 -10.27 -5.03 -1.83
C LEU A 137 -9.30 -5.26 -0.67
N GLY A 138 -8.38 -4.31 -0.46
CA GLY A 138 -7.36 -4.40 0.59
C GLY A 138 -7.94 -4.32 1.99
N SER A 139 -8.97 -3.48 2.20
CA SER A 139 -9.61 -3.34 3.51
C SER A 139 -10.30 -4.63 3.97
N VAL A 140 -10.99 -5.33 3.06
CA VAL A 140 -11.62 -6.62 3.38
C VAL A 140 -10.55 -7.66 3.74
N HIS A 141 -9.51 -7.78 2.91
CA HIS A 141 -8.42 -8.72 3.18
C HIS A 141 -7.73 -8.44 4.53
N LEU A 142 -7.32 -7.20 4.79
CA LEU A 142 -6.64 -6.82 6.04
C LEU A 142 -7.52 -7.05 7.27
N TYR A 143 -8.82 -6.74 7.18
CA TYR A 143 -9.74 -6.96 8.30
C TYR A 143 -9.92 -8.45 8.61
N VAL A 144 -10.04 -9.29 7.59
CA VAL A 144 -10.17 -10.75 7.75
C VAL A 144 -8.91 -11.35 8.39
N ILE A 145 -7.72 -10.98 7.91
CA ILE A 145 -6.44 -11.45 8.49
C ILE A 145 -6.26 -10.95 9.93
N MET A 146 -6.66 -9.71 10.22
CA MET A 146 -6.56 -9.13 11.56
C MET A 146 -7.49 -9.82 12.58
N THR A 147 -8.69 -10.23 12.16
CA THR A 147 -9.73 -10.76 13.05
C THR A 147 -9.77 -12.28 13.15
N HIS A 148 -9.19 -12.98 12.17
CA HIS A 148 -9.10 -14.44 12.14
C HIS A 148 -7.64 -14.89 11.90
N PRO A 149 -6.69 -14.47 12.75
CA PRO A 149 -5.27 -14.76 12.59
C PRO A 149 -4.95 -16.25 12.79
N ASP A 150 -5.74 -16.94 13.60
CA ASP A 150 -5.63 -18.36 13.95
C ASP A 150 -6.06 -19.28 12.79
N GLN A 151 -6.66 -18.72 11.74
CA GLN A 151 -7.10 -19.43 10.54
C GLN A 151 -6.12 -19.28 9.38
N ILE A 152 -4.84 -19.00 9.67
CA ILE A 152 -3.79 -18.86 8.64
C ILE A 152 -2.96 -20.14 8.60
N GLY A 153 -3.17 -20.94 7.58
CA GLY A 153 -2.45 -22.20 7.39
C GLY A 153 -2.71 -22.77 6.00
N PRO A 154 -2.07 -23.90 5.65
CA PRO A 154 -2.26 -24.52 4.34
C PRO A 154 -3.73 -24.94 4.10
N TYR A 155 -4.45 -25.36 5.14
CA TYR A 155 -5.82 -25.84 5.01
C TYR A 155 -6.85 -24.72 5.21
N GLU A 156 -6.70 -23.94 6.28
CA GLU A 156 -7.62 -22.88 6.67
C GLU A 156 -7.61 -21.73 5.64
N SER A 157 -6.44 -21.39 5.09
CA SER A 157 -6.36 -20.41 4.01
C SER A 157 -7.02 -20.93 2.74
N SER A 158 -6.85 -22.22 2.42
CA SER A 158 -7.45 -22.84 1.23
C SER A 158 -8.98 -22.90 1.32
N ALA A 159 -9.52 -23.26 2.50
CA ALA A 159 -10.95 -23.22 2.77
C ALA A 159 -11.50 -21.79 2.60
N ARG A 160 -10.84 -20.78 3.16
CA ARG A 160 -11.22 -19.38 2.97
C ARG A 160 -11.17 -18.93 1.50
N VAL A 161 -10.17 -19.38 0.73
CA VAL A 161 -10.07 -19.05 -0.71
C VAL A 161 -11.26 -19.62 -1.48
N TRP A 162 -11.63 -20.89 -1.26
CA TRP A 162 -12.61 -21.61 -2.06
C TRP A 162 -14.03 -21.58 -1.45
N ASP A 163 -14.19 -22.08 -0.23
CA ASP A 163 -15.48 -22.26 0.44
C ASP A 163 -16.12 -20.92 0.85
N GLU A 164 -15.30 -19.95 1.24
CA GLU A 164 -15.75 -18.59 1.60
C GLU A 164 -15.71 -17.60 0.42
N TYR A 165 -15.47 -18.08 -0.80
CA TYR A 165 -15.48 -17.27 -2.02
C TYR A 165 -14.52 -16.07 -2.02
N MET A 166 -13.38 -16.17 -1.33
CA MET A 166 -12.38 -15.09 -1.34
C MET A 166 -11.53 -15.05 -2.63
N TRP A 167 -11.54 -16.12 -3.44
CA TRP A 167 -10.75 -16.19 -4.68
C TRP A 167 -10.99 -15.03 -5.68
N PRO A 168 -12.22 -14.51 -5.94
CA PRO A 168 -12.40 -13.39 -6.86
C PRO A 168 -11.77 -12.12 -6.31
N LEU A 169 -11.89 -11.90 -5.00
CA LEU A 169 -11.24 -10.78 -4.32
C LEU A 169 -9.72 -10.91 -4.43
N TYR A 170 -9.15 -12.08 -4.16
CA TYR A 170 -7.70 -12.28 -4.20
C TYR A 170 -7.11 -12.13 -5.60
N ILE A 171 -7.79 -12.59 -6.66
CA ILE A 171 -7.32 -12.37 -8.03
C ILE A 171 -7.29 -10.87 -8.37
N LEU A 172 -8.37 -10.15 -8.07
CA LEU A 172 -8.44 -8.71 -8.35
C LEU A 172 -7.46 -7.92 -7.48
N LEU A 173 -7.31 -8.30 -6.21
CA LEU A 173 -6.38 -7.66 -5.29
C LEU A 173 -4.94 -7.91 -5.73
N LEU A 174 -4.58 -9.13 -6.14
CA LEU A 174 -3.26 -9.47 -6.67
C LEU A 174 -2.88 -8.56 -7.82
N LEU A 175 -3.76 -8.46 -8.83
CA LEU A 175 -3.51 -7.57 -9.98
C LEU A 175 -3.40 -6.10 -9.54
N ALA A 176 -4.32 -5.64 -8.70
CA ALA A 176 -4.33 -4.25 -8.25
C ALA A 176 -3.07 -3.88 -7.47
N VAL A 177 -2.70 -4.69 -6.47
CA VAL A 177 -1.58 -4.40 -5.57
C VAL A 177 -0.23 -4.56 -6.28
N GLU A 178 -0.09 -5.53 -7.19
CA GLU A 178 1.16 -5.75 -7.91
C GLU A 178 1.44 -4.60 -8.90
N PHE A 179 0.45 -4.22 -9.70
CA PHE A 179 0.60 -3.04 -10.56
C PHE A 179 0.79 -1.77 -9.74
N HIS A 180 0.02 -1.56 -8.66
CA HIS A 180 0.16 -0.37 -7.85
C HIS A 180 1.53 -0.25 -7.19
N GLY A 181 1.98 -1.33 -6.55
CA GLY A 181 3.22 -1.39 -5.77
C GLY A 181 4.45 -1.28 -6.66
N THR A 182 4.52 -2.08 -7.72
CA THR A 182 5.69 -2.11 -8.62
C THR A 182 5.84 -0.80 -9.39
N ILE A 183 4.74 -0.25 -9.94
CA ILE A 183 4.79 1.08 -10.58
C ILE A 183 5.08 2.18 -9.55
N GLY A 184 4.53 2.05 -8.33
CA GLY A 184 4.77 2.97 -7.23
C GLY A 184 6.24 3.03 -6.81
N LEU A 185 6.92 1.89 -6.71
CA LEU A 185 8.36 1.81 -6.42
C LEU A 185 9.19 2.43 -7.54
N TYR A 186 8.91 2.10 -8.80
CA TYR A 186 9.55 2.75 -9.95
C TYR A 186 9.47 4.28 -9.83
N ARG A 187 8.25 4.80 -9.64
CA ARG A 187 8.03 6.25 -9.50
C ARG A 187 8.68 6.84 -8.26
N LEU A 188 8.75 6.08 -7.17
CA LEU A 188 9.40 6.53 -5.94
C LEU A 188 10.90 6.75 -6.16
N CYS A 189 11.56 5.83 -6.85
CA CYS A 189 12.98 5.93 -7.19
C CYS A 189 13.28 7.18 -8.03
N VAL A 190 12.53 7.39 -9.12
CA VAL A 190 12.74 8.55 -10.01
C VAL A 190 12.23 9.88 -9.40
N LYS A 191 11.26 9.84 -8.48
CA LYS A 191 10.79 11.07 -7.77
C LYS A 191 11.88 11.63 -6.87
N TRP A 192 12.61 10.76 -6.18
CA TRP A 192 13.64 11.15 -5.23
C TRP A 192 15.06 11.11 -5.80
N GLY A 193 15.22 10.62 -7.03
CA GLY A 193 16.50 10.58 -7.73
C GLY A 193 17.56 9.72 -7.01
N TRP A 194 17.14 8.69 -6.28
CA TRP A 194 18.05 7.89 -5.44
C TRP A 194 19.16 7.20 -6.22
N PHE A 195 18.97 7.01 -7.53
CA PHE A 195 19.88 6.27 -8.40
C PHE A 195 20.32 7.09 -9.63
N ASP A 196 20.17 8.41 -9.60
CA ASP A 196 20.45 9.28 -10.77
C ASP A 196 21.96 9.47 -11.05
N GLY A 197 22.83 9.14 -10.08
CA GLY A 197 24.27 9.35 -10.17
C GLY A 197 24.71 10.81 -9.98
N GLU A 198 25.98 11.11 -10.26
CA GLU A 198 26.56 12.45 -10.03
C GLU A 198 26.11 13.49 -11.06
N ASN A 199 25.70 13.07 -12.25
CA ASN A 199 25.22 13.97 -13.30
C ASN A 199 23.91 13.49 -13.93
N PRO A 200 22.76 13.77 -13.28
CA PRO A 200 21.42 13.33 -13.72
C PRO A 200 20.96 13.89 -15.08
N LYS A 201 21.70 14.87 -15.63
CA LYS A 201 21.33 15.63 -16.83
C LYS A 201 22.31 15.44 -17.99
N ALA A 202 23.36 14.63 -17.80
CA ALA A 202 24.35 14.33 -18.85
C ALA A 202 23.75 13.55 -20.00
#